data_AF-A0AAE0XL30-F1
#
_entry.id   AF-A0AAE0XL30-F1
#
_cell.length_a   1.000
_cell.length_b   1.000
_cell.length_c   1.000
_cell.angle_alpha   90.00
_cell.angle_beta   90.00
_cell.angle_gamma   90.00
#
_symmetry.space_group_name_H-M   'P 1'
#
loop_
_entity.id
_entity.type
_entity.pdbx_description
1 polymer ?
#
loop_
_entity_poly.entity_id
_entity_poly.type
_entity_poly.pdbx_seq_one_letter_code
_entity_poly.pdbx_strand_id
1 'polypeptide(L)'
;MFADASGDRLPIPVVPTLGNNDILPHNILLPGPNKWLQYYTDVWRRFIPEEQRHSFEFGGWFYVEVIPNKLAVFSLNTLYFFDRNAGVDDCASPSEPGYKQMEWLRVQLQFMRERGMKAIMMGHVPPARTDSKKLWAETCWQKYTLWLQQYRDVVTGSVYGHMNIDHFLIQDTKDIDLSQLSGPSANRIDGREPMGDELSIESATDYLQELRDDWSKLARPAAFAGKPGEVDEDKNNKRKKGKKPKKKDPWGERYQLSFVSPSIVPTYFPTLRVYEYNISGLEQTALWADAKAEINLPAQRYGNDQKHLDLRDLSDPYFEVDSRRKKPKNKHPKPPNFVMPEPPAKTSPPGPAYSPQPLTLTGYVQYFANLTEINNLTLDDSIEGEAEAEEPISWIDWILRWHKGKHGGKKPRSPHPQPREFKFQVEYTTRDDKIYKLTDLTVNSFVDLAYRIGQRVKGNAFEVAEVESDSDDEGVVGDLVREDEDLDSDSDDDELEIDKKKGKKEKDKKKKKKSKKQNRTWLHFLDHAFVGTVEKRDLKKIS
;
A
#
# COMPACT_ATOMS: atom_id res chain seq x y z
N MET A 1 29.63 5.05 -3.46
CA MET A 1 28.62 5.69 -2.59
C MET A 1 27.91 4.68 -1.68
N PHE A 2 27.64 3.44 -2.12
CA PHE A 2 27.07 2.40 -1.24
C PHE A 2 28.08 1.32 -0.81
N ALA A 3 29.36 1.49 -1.13
CA ALA A 3 30.36 0.51 -0.78
C ALA A 3 30.88 0.78 0.64
N ASP A 4 31.29 -0.28 1.32
CA ASP A 4 32.07 -0.23 2.55
C ASP A 4 33.43 0.44 2.31
N ALA A 5 34.22 0.62 3.36
CA ALA A 5 35.51 1.30 3.28
C ALA A 5 36.49 0.65 2.27
N SER A 6 36.29 -0.62 1.91
CA SER A 6 37.06 -1.31 0.86
C SER A 6 36.57 -1.05 -0.58
N GLY A 7 35.41 -0.44 -0.79
CA GLY A 7 34.87 -0.19 -2.14
C GLY A 7 34.18 -1.40 -2.79
N ASP A 8 34.23 -2.55 -2.13
CA ASP A 8 33.84 -3.85 -2.70
C ASP A 8 32.50 -4.38 -2.18
N ARG A 9 32.06 -4.02 -0.96
CA ARG A 9 30.87 -4.62 -0.33
C ARG A 9 29.78 -3.60 -0.03
N LEU A 10 28.51 -3.99 -0.13
CA LEU A 10 27.40 -3.17 0.35
C LEU A 10 27.18 -3.44 1.85
N PRO A 11 27.23 -2.43 2.74
CA PRO A 11 26.98 -2.63 4.16
C PRO A 11 25.50 -2.95 4.43
N ILE A 12 24.60 -2.52 3.53
CA ILE A 12 23.16 -2.76 3.58
C ILE A 12 22.73 -3.33 2.22
N PRO A 13 21.94 -4.43 2.16
CA PRO A 13 21.42 -4.92 0.89
C PRO A 13 20.48 -3.88 0.25
N VAL A 14 20.68 -3.61 -1.03
CA VAL A 14 19.82 -2.73 -1.82
C VAL A 14 19.09 -3.59 -2.85
N VAL A 15 17.76 -3.57 -2.83
CA VAL A 15 16.91 -4.32 -3.77
C VAL A 15 16.13 -3.33 -4.62
N PRO A 16 16.58 -3.02 -5.85
CA PRO A 16 15.86 -2.12 -6.74
C PRO A 16 14.66 -2.80 -7.40
N THR A 17 13.69 -2.00 -7.86
CA THR A 17 12.57 -2.43 -8.71
C THR A 17 12.38 -1.43 -9.85
N LEU A 18 11.99 -1.93 -11.03
CA LEU A 18 11.68 -1.08 -12.18
C LEU A 18 10.32 -0.40 -11.99
N GLY A 19 10.29 0.91 -12.21
CA GLY A 19 9.09 1.72 -12.30
C GLY A 19 8.73 2.09 -13.74
N ASN A 20 7.52 2.61 -13.92
CA ASN A 20 6.99 2.90 -15.24
C ASN A 20 7.69 4.06 -15.96
N ASN A 21 8.33 4.96 -15.20
CA ASN A 21 9.14 6.06 -15.70
C ASN A 21 10.62 5.68 -15.95
N ASP A 22 11.03 4.45 -15.60
CA ASP A 22 12.40 3.96 -15.84
C ASP A 22 12.60 3.45 -17.27
N ILE A 23 11.50 3.29 -18.03
CA ILE A 23 11.50 2.73 -19.37
C ILE A 23 11.02 3.78 -20.37
N LEU A 24 11.69 3.87 -21.52
CA LEU A 24 11.26 4.71 -22.63
C LEU A 24 10.82 3.84 -23.83
N PRO A 25 9.63 4.10 -24.41
CA PRO A 25 8.65 5.12 -24.01
C PRO A 25 7.93 4.78 -22.69
N HIS A 26 7.47 5.82 -21.97
CA HIS A 26 6.80 5.72 -20.67
C HIS A 26 5.69 4.66 -20.68
N ASN A 27 5.65 3.81 -19.65
CA ASN A 27 4.73 2.68 -19.44
C ASN A 27 4.95 1.46 -20.36
N ILE A 28 5.66 1.59 -21.48
CA ILE A 28 5.72 0.55 -22.51
C ILE A 28 7.01 -0.25 -22.35
N LEU A 29 6.94 -1.35 -21.61
CA LEU A 29 8.00 -2.34 -21.53
C LEU A 29 7.62 -3.59 -22.32
N LEU A 30 8.35 -3.85 -23.40
CA LEU A 30 8.19 -5.07 -24.21
C LEU A 30 8.74 -6.30 -23.48
N PRO A 31 8.30 -7.52 -23.84
CA PRO A 31 8.87 -8.76 -23.32
C PRO A 31 10.41 -8.77 -23.46
N GLY A 32 11.10 -9.24 -22.43
CA GLY A 32 12.55 -9.42 -22.48
C GLY A 32 12.96 -10.68 -23.29
N PRO A 33 14.24 -10.82 -23.64
CA PRO A 33 15.33 -9.86 -23.41
C PRO A 33 15.19 -8.59 -24.29
N ASN A 34 15.50 -7.42 -23.74
CA ASN A 34 15.46 -6.16 -24.47
C ASN A 34 16.56 -5.20 -24.00
N LYS A 35 16.79 -4.12 -24.77
CA LYS A 35 17.87 -3.16 -24.51
C LYS A 35 17.83 -2.51 -23.12
N TRP A 36 16.64 -2.30 -22.56
CA TRP A 36 16.47 -1.68 -21.26
C TRP A 36 16.86 -2.63 -20.14
N LEU A 37 16.36 -3.87 -20.19
CA LEU A 37 16.73 -4.90 -19.22
C LEU A 37 18.23 -5.20 -19.27
N GLN A 38 18.84 -5.22 -20.45
CA GLN A 38 20.29 -5.36 -20.60
C GLN A 38 21.04 -4.19 -19.97
N TYR A 39 20.63 -2.96 -20.25
CA TYR A 39 21.23 -1.77 -19.65
C TYR A 39 21.14 -1.79 -18.11
N TYR A 40 19.97 -2.10 -17.56
CA TYR A 40 19.80 -2.22 -16.11
C TYR A 40 20.54 -3.42 -15.52
N THR A 41 20.75 -4.51 -16.29
CA THR A 41 21.57 -5.64 -15.84
C THR A 41 22.99 -5.20 -15.56
N ASP A 42 23.54 -4.29 -16.39
CA ASP A 42 24.87 -3.72 -16.19
C ASP A 42 24.90 -2.70 -15.05
N VAL A 43 23.93 -1.78 -14.98
CA VAL A 43 23.86 -0.75 -13.92
C VAL A 43 23.62 -1.37 -12.55
N TRP A 44 22.74 -2.37 -12.45
CA TRP A 44 22.36 -3.03 -11.20
C TRP A 44 23.13 -4.32 -10.94
N ARG A 45 24.20 -4.60 -11.70
CA ARG A 45 25.01 -5.83 -11.57
C ARG A 45 25.47 -6.12 -10.14
N ARG A 46 25.72 -5.06 -9.34
CA ARG A 46 26.15 -5.16 -7.93
C ARG A 46 25.00 -5.45 -6.96
N PHE A 47 23.76 -5.11 -7.31
CA PHE A 47 22.56 -5.29 -6.49
C PHE A 47 21.87 -6.64 -6.76
N ILE A 48 22.01 -7.17 -7.97
CA ILE A 48 21.39 -8.42 -8.40
C ILE A 48 22.36 -9.59 -8.16
N PRO A 49 22.00 -10.59 -7.33
CA PRO A 49 22.79 -11.81 -7.14
C PRO A 49 23.06 -12.51 -8.47
N GLU A 50 24.23 -13.14 -8.60
CA GLU A 50 24.68 -13.73 -9.87
C GLU A 50 23.69 -14.79 -10.37
N GLU A 51 23.20 -15.63 -9.47
CA GLU A 51 22.20 -16.65 -9.71
C GLU A 51 20.84 -16.10 -10.20
N GLN A 52 20.59 -14.80 -10.01
CA GLN A 52 19.36 -14.14 -10.45
C GLN A 52 19.51 -13.31 -11.73
N ARG A 53 20.72 -13.09 -12.23
CA ARG A 53 20.96 -12.20 -13.38
C ARG A 53 20.25 -12.66 -14.64
N HIS A 54 20.20 -13.96 -14.91
CA HIS A 54 19.47 -14.48 -16.07
C HIS A 54 17.96 -14.23 -15.96
N SER A 55 17.38 -14.38 -14.76
CA SER A 55 15.97 -14.06 -14.51
C SER A 55 15.68 -12.58 -14.74
N PHE A 56 16.60 -11.71 -14.28
CA PHE A 56 16.47 -10.28 -14.48
C PHE A 56 16.64 -9.86 -15.95
N GLU A 57 17.60 -10.41 -16.69
CA GLU A 57 17.74 -10.10 -18.11
C GLU A 57 16.55 -10.61 -18.93
N PHE A 58 15.98 -11.76 -18.54
CA PHE A 58 14.81 -12.35 -19.20
C PHE A 58 13.53 -11.53 -19.01
N GLY A 59 13.32 -10.94 -17.82
CA GLY A 59 12.02 -10.32 -17.50
C GLY A 59 12.05 -9.17 -16.49
N GLY A 60 13.21 -8.75 -16.00
CA GLY A 60 13.34 -7.65 -15.06
C GLY A 60 12.89 -7.97 -13.63
N TRP A 61 12.72 -9.26 -13.29
CA TRP A 61 12.35 -9.72 -11.96
C TRP A 61 13.43 -10.62 -11.35
N PHE A 62 13.60 -10.54 -10.03
CA PHE A 62 14.59 -11.29 -9.27
C PHE A 62 14.23 -11.30 -7.77
N TYR A 63 14.97 -12.05 -6.96
CA TYR A 63 14.92 -11.92 -5.50
C TYR A 63 16.30 -11.76 -4.89
N VAL A 64 16.36 -11.26 -3.66
CA VAL A 64 17.60 -11.15 -2.88
C VAL A 64 17.36 -11.73 -1.49
N GLU A 65 18.21 -12.64 -1.03
CA GLU A 65 18.20 -13.12 0.36
C GLU A 65 18.79 -12.06 1.30
N VAL A 66 17.98 -11.09 1.70
CA VAL A 66 18.41 -10.00 2.59
C VAL A 66 18.78 -10.48 4.00
N ILE A 67 18.21 -11.60 4.44
CA ILE A 67 18.69 -12.38 5.58
C ILE A 67 18.95 -13.81 5.07
N PRO A 68 20.21 -14.21 4.91
CA PRO A 68 20.58 -15.51 4.36
C PRO A 68 19.80 -16.67 4.97
N ASN A 69 19.22 -17.54 4.13
CA ASN A 69 18.41 -18.70 4.55
C ASN A 69 17.20 -18.40 5.46
N LYS A 70 16.80 -17.13 5.62
CA LYS A 70 15.65 -16.74 6.46
C LYS A 70 14.65 -15.85 5.74
N LEU A 71 15.09 -14.79 5.07
CA LEU A 71 14.22 -13.80 4.45
C LEU A 71 14.75 -13.40 3.07
N ALA A 72 13.88 -13.50 2.07
CA ALA A 72 14.12 -12.98 0.73
C ALA A 72 13.17 -11.83 0.38
N VAL A 73 13.65 -10.86 -0.40
CA VAL A 73 12.82 -9.80 -0.98
C VAL A 73 12.70 -10.06 -2.48
N PHE A 74 11.48 -10.12 -2.98
CA PHE A 74 11.15 -10.38 -4.38
C PHE A 74 10.86 -9.07 -5.10
N SER A 75 11.74 -8.68 -6.02
CA SER A 75 11.53 -7.55 -6.92
C SER A 75 10.75 -7.99 -8.15
N LEU A 76 9.46 -7.64 -8.16
CA LEU A 76 8.55 -7.94 -9.25
C LEU A 76 8.57 -6.81 -10.29
N ASN A 77 8.72 -7.18 -11.56
CA ASN A 77 8.46 -6.27 -12.67
C ASN A 77 6.96 -6.09 -12.93
N THR A 78 6.31 -5.25 -12.11
CA THR A 78 4.86 -5.02 -12.20
C THR A 78 4.41 -4.30 -13.48
N LEU A 79 5.34 -3.84 -14.33
CA LEU A 79 4.99 -3.30 -15.66
C LEU A 79 4.39 -4.35 -16.59
N TYR A 80 4.68 -5.63 -16.35
CA TYR A 80 4.03 -6.72 -17.08
C TYR A 80 2.63 -7.06 -16.58
N PHE A 81 2.21 -6.46 -15.47
CA PHE A 81 0.84 -6.56 -14.97
C PHE A 81 0.05 -5.29 -15.26
N PHE A 82 0.74 -4.19 -15.57
CA PHE A 82 0.16 -2.86 -15.70
C PHE A 82 -0.74 -2.77 -16.93
N ASP A 83 -2.02 -2.47 -16.73
CA ASP A 83 -3.04 -2.42 -17.79
C ASP A 83 -2.70 -1.43 -18.91
N ARG A 84 -1.96 -0.37 -18.56
CA ARG A 84 -1.53 0.70 -19.46
C ARG A 84 -0.23 0.40 -20.21
N ASN A 85 0.39 -0.76 -20.00
CA ASN A 85 1.50 -1.21 -20.83
C ASN A 85 0.97 -1.78 -22.14
N ALA A 86 0.91 -0.96 -23.19
CA ALA A 86 0.45 -1.39 -24.50
C ALA A 86 1.37 -2.42 -25.20
N GLY A 87 2.54 -2.71 -24.64
CA GLY A 87 3.52 -3.66 -25.16
C GLY A 87 3.32 -5.11 -24.73
N VAL A 88 2.36 -5.37 -23.83
CA VAL A 88 2.01 -6.70 -23.32
C VAL A 88 0.51 -6.81 -23.13
N ASP A 89 0.02 -8.03 -23.07
CA ASP A 89 -1.38 -8.30 -22.76
C ASP A 89 -1.51 -8.71 -21.28
N ASP A 90 -2.30 -9.74 -21.02
CA ASP A 90 -2.70 -10.14 -19.68
C ASP A 90 -1.83 -11.29 -19.14
N CYS A 91 -2.19 -11.84 -17.97
CA CYS A 91 -1.49 -12.98 -17.40
C CYS A 91 -2.13 -14.32 -17.75
N ALA A 92 -2.98 -14.42 -18.78
CA ALA A 92 -3.68 -15.67 -19.12
C ALA A 92 -2.90 -16.54 -20.10
N SER A 93 -2.27 -15.94 -21.13
CA SER A 93 -1.55 -16.68 -22.17
C SER A 93 -0.10 -17.01 -21.76
N PRO A 94 0.39 -18.25 -21.96
CA PRO A 94 1.78 -18.62 -21.70
C PRO A 94 2.84 -17.85 -22.50
N SER A 95 2.45 -17.21 -23.61
CA SER A 95 3.35 -16.33 -24.38
C SER A 95 3.72 -15.07 -23.61
N GLU A 96 2.79 -14.55 -22.81
CA GLU A 96 2.89 -13.24 -22.17
C GLU A 96 3.91 -13.24 -21.04
N PRO A 97 4.70 -12.15 -20.90
CA PRO A 97 5.68 -12.04 -19.84
C PRO A 97 5.02 -12.03 -18.46
N GLY A 98 3.80 -11.48 -18.33
CA GLY A 98 3.03 -11.51 -17.09
C GLY A 98 2.71 -12.94 -16.64
N TYR A 99 2.32 -13.84 -17.55
CA TYR A 99 2.12 -15.26 -17.24
C TYR A 99 3.43 -15.91 -16.78
N LYS A 100 4.53 -15.70 -17.53
CA LYS A 100 5.84 -16.27 -17.23
C LYS A 100 6.36 -15.83 -15.86
N GLN A 101 6.15 -14.57 -15.50
CA GLN A 101 6.51 -14.04 -14.18
C GLN A 101 5.67 -14.67 -13.07
N MET A 102 4.37 -14.90 -13.28
CA MET A 102 3.52 -15.60 -12.30
C MET A 102 3.95 -17.05 -12.09
N GLU A 103 4.37 -17.75 -13.14
CA GLU A 103 4.92 -19.11 -13.01
C GLU A 103 6.29 -19.12 -12.31
N TRP A 104 7.17 -18.17 -12.64
CA TRP A 104 8.41 -17.97 -11.90
C TRP A 104 8.14 -17.75 -10.41
N LEU A 105 7.24 -16.82 -10.09
CA LEU A 105 6.89 -16.50 -8.70
C LEU A 105 6.33 -17.73 -7.98
N ARG A 106 5.47 -18.51 -8.64
CA ARG A 106 4.93 -19.76 -8.12
C ARG A 106 6.04 -20.74 -7.72
N VAL A 107 7.02 -20.95 -8.59
CA VAL A 107 8.13 -21.88 -8.35
C VAL A 107 9.05 -21.38 -7.25
N GLN A 108 9.40 -20.08 -7.27
CA GLN A 108 10.31 -19.52 -6.28
C GLN A 108 9.68 -19.47 -4.89
N LEU A 109 8.39 -19.13 -4.76
CA LEU A 109 7.71 -19.17 -3.45
C LEU A 109 7.58 -20.60 -2.91
N GLN A 110 7.38 -21.60 -3.78
CA GLN A 110 7.41 -23.00 -3.37
C GLN A 110 8.79 -23.40 -2.84
N PHE A 111 9.86 -22.96 -3.50
CA PHE A 111 11.22 -23.16 -3.03
C PHE A 111 11.49 -22.48 -1.67
N MET A 112 10.98 -21.26 -1.46
CA MET A 112 11.08 -20.58 -0.17
C MET A 112 10.35 -21.35 0.93
N ARG A 113 9.17 -21.91 0.63
CA ARG A 113 8.42 -22.78 1.56
C ARG A 113 9.22 -24.02 1.94
N GLU A 114 9.79 -24.72 0.95
CA GLU A 114 10.57 -25.94 1.16
C GLU A 114 11.83 -25.69 2.01
N ARG A 115 12.43 -24.50 1.86
CA ARG A 115 13.56 -24.05 2.69
C ARG A 115 13.16 -23.47 4.05
N GLY A 116 11.86 -23.34 4.33
CA GLY A 116 11.36 -22.69 5.54
C GLY A 116 11.57 -21.18 5.59
N MET A 117 11.97 -20.57 4.48
CA MET A 117 12.22 -19.14 4.35
C MET A 117 10.91 -18.33 4.29
N LYS A 118 11.08 -17.02 4.42
CA LYS A 118 10.01 -16.03 4.32
C LYS A 118 10.30 -15.05 3.19
N ALA A 119 9.25 -14.42 2.68
CA ALA A 119 9.35 -13.56 1.51
C ALA A 119 8.61 -12.23 1.71
N ILE A 120 9.23 -11.13 1.31
CA ILE A 120 8.57 -9.83 1.12
C ILE A 120 8.41 -9.60 -0.37
N MET A 121 7.20 -9.26 -0.80
CA MET A 121 6.94 -8.87 -2.19
C MET A 121 7.18 -7.38 -2.35
N MET A 122 7.88 -6.98 -3.40
CA MET A 122 7.99 -5.58 -3.78
C MET A 122 7.75 -5.40 -5.28
N GLY A 123 7.24 -4.24 -5.65
CA GLY A 123 7.06 -3.83 -7.05
C GLY A 123 6.81 -2.34 -7.13
N HIS A 124 6.66 -1.79 -8.34
CA HIS A 124 6.38 -0.37 -8.49
C HIS A 124 4.87 -0.08 -8.49
N VAL A 125 4.15 -0.63 -9.47
CA VAL A 125 2.72 -0.44 -9.66
C VAL A 125 1.96 -1.37 -8.70
N PRO A 126 1.16 -0.85 -7.77
CA PRO A 126 0.42 -1.68 -6.82
C PRO A 126 -0.76 -2.41 -7.48
N PRO A 127 -1.23 -3.53 -6.90
CA PRO A 127 -2.43 -4.25 -7.34
C PRO A 127 -3.73 -3.52 -6.92
N ALA A 128 -3.83 -2.22 -7.21
CA ALA A 128 -5.01 -1.41 -6.94
C ALA A 128 -6.16 -1.81 -7.90
N ARG A 129 -7.34 -2.02 -7.31
CA ARG A 129 -8.54 -2.50 -8.00
C ARG A 129 -9.78 -1.90 -7.34
N THR A 130 -10.22 -0.76 -7.87
CA THR A 130 -11.52 -0.13 -7.58
C THR A 130 -12.27 0.08 -8.89
N ASP A 131 -13.50 0.61 -8.83
CA ASP A 131 -14.31 0.86 -10.02
C ASP A 131 -13.69 1.96 -10.91
N SER A 132 -13.15 3.03 -10.31
CA SER A 132 -12.47 4.11 -11.04
C SER A 132 -11.01 3.81 -11.40
N LYS A 133 -10.35 2.87 -10.69
CA LYS A 133 -8.91 2.65 -10.84
C LYS A 133 -8.54 1.17 -10.76
N LYS A 134 -8.25 0.60 -11.92
CA LYS A 134 -7.65 -0.72 -12.07
C LYS A 134 -6.26 -0.56 -12.69
N LEU A 135 -5.23 -0.79 -11.88
CA LEU A 135 -3.86 -0.66 -12.39
C LEU A 135 -3.38 -1.95 -13.04
N TRP A 136 -3.83 -3.11 -12.57
CA TRP A 136 -3.41 -4.39 -13.13
C TRP A 136 -4.49 -4.99 -14.03
N ALA A 137 -4.05 -5.69 -15.08
CA ALA A 137 -4.94 -6.55 -15.84
C ALA A 137 -5.60 -7.58 -14.90
N GLU A 138 -6.89 -7.84 -15.11
CA GLU A 138 -7.72 -8.61 -14.18
C GLU A 138 -7.18 -10.04 -13.96
N THR A 139 -6.70 -10.71 -15.00
CA THR A 139 -6.12 -12.06 -14.88
C THR A 139 -4.79 -12.05 -14.11
N CYS A 140 -4.01 -10.96 -14.18
CA CYS A 140 -2.81 -10.78 -13.37
C CYS A 140 -3.16 -10.58 -11.89
N TRP A 141 -4.11 -9.69 -11.60
CA TRP A 141 -4.58 -9.44 -10.23
C TRP A 141 -5.11 -10.72 -9.57
N GLN A 142 -5.91 -11.51 -10.28
CA GLN A 142 -6.46 -12.76 -9.76
C GLN A 142 -5.38 -13.82 -9.51
N LYS A 143 -4.43 -14.01 -10.43
CA LYS A 143 -3.31 -14.96 -10.23
C LYS A 143 -2.44 -14.55 -9.05
N TYR A 144 -2.11 -13.27 -8.95
CA TYR A 144 -1.30 -12.75 -7.84
C TYR A 144 -1.99 -12.96 -6.49
N THR A 145 -3.26 -12.57 -6.39
CA THR A 145 -4.05 -12.73 -5.17
C THR A 145 -4.18 -14.21 -4.80
N LEU A 146 -4.33 -15.10 -5.79
CA LEU A 146 -4.32 -16.54 -5.53
C LEU A 146 -2.96 -17.01 -5.01
N TRP A 147 -1.83 -16.55 -5.56
CA TRP A 147 -0.49 -16.93 -5.08
C TRP A 147 -0.25 -16.49 -3.65
N LEU A 148 -0.58 -15.25 -3.32
CA LEU A 148 -0.48 -14.76 -1.95
C LEU A 148 -1.37 -15.56 -0.99
N GLN A 149 -2.55 -16.03 -1.42
CA GLN A 149 -3.41 -16.88 -0.61
C GLN A 149 -2.79 -18.27 -0.40
N GLN A 150 -2.26 -18.86 -1.47
CA GLN A 150 -1.64 -20.18 -1.39
C GLN A 150 -0.34 -20.14 -0.60
N TYR A 151 0.43 -19.06 -0.66
CA TYR A 151 1.74 -18.89 0.01
C TYR A 151 1.69 -17.97 1.23
N ARG A 152 0.53 -17.83 1.88
CA ARG A 152 0.32 -16.99 3.07
C ARG A 152 1.14 -17.40 4.30
N ASP A 153 1.72 -18.60 4.29
CA ASP A 153 2.70 -19.10 5.25
C ASP A 153 4.13 -18.57 5.00
N VAL A 154 4.42 -18.14 3.77
CA VAL A 154 5.72 -17.67 3.31
C VAL A 154 5.77 -16.14 3.24
N VAL A 155 4.75 -15.52 2.67
CA VAL A 155 4.74 -14.07 2.41
C VAL A 155 4.44 -13.30 3.70
N THR A 156 5.31 -12.36 4.05
CA THR A 156 5.22 -11.56 5.29
C THR A 156 4.66 -10.16 5.09
N GLY A 157 4.71 -9.65 3.86
CA GLY A 157 4.18 -8.35 3.48
C GLY A 157 4.46 -8.02 2.02
N SER A 158 3.72 -7.04 1.49
CA SER A 158 3.94 -6.51 0.14
C SER A 158 4.08 -4.99 0.17
N VAL A 159 5.05 -4.45 -0.56
CA VAL A 159 5.34 -3.00 -0.61
C VAL A 159 5.41 -2.49 -2.04
N TYR A 160 4.76 -1.35 -2.31
CA TYR A 160 4.64 -0.75 -3.63
C TYR A 160 4.74 0.78 -3.58
N GLY A 161 4.80 1.43 -4.75
CA GLY A 161 4.82 2.88 -4.89
C GLY A 161 3.82 3.36 -5.94
N HIS A 162 4.30 4.12 -6.92
CA HIS A 162 3.59 4.60 -8.13
C HIS A 162 2.46 5.63 -7.89
N MET A 163 1.63 5.44 -6.87
CA MET A 163 0.45 6.27 -6.60
C MET A 163 0.76 7.63 -5.98
N ASN A 164 2.00 7.83 -5.51
CA ASN A 164 2.51 9.03 -4.83
C ASN A 164 1.77 9.44 -3.53
N ILE A 165 0.67 8.77 -3.16
CA ILE A 165 -0.07 8.95 -1.89
C ILE A 165 0.21 7.80 -0.91
N ASP A 166 0.17 8.10 0.40
CA ASP A 166 0.28 7.09 1.45
C ASP A 166 -1.04 6.33 1.66
N HIS A 167 -1.06 5.04 1.37
CA HIS A 167 -2.20 4.20 1.72
C HIS A 167 -1.80 2.72 1.78
N PHE A 168 -2.80 1.88 2.05
CA PHE A 168 -2.67 0.44 1.99
C PHE A 168 -3.87 -0.16 1.27
N LEU A 169 -3.71 -1.40 0.80
CA LEU A 169 -4.71 -2.15 0.09
C LEU A 169 -5.03 -3.42 0.85
N ILE A 170 -6.32 -3.79 0.86
CA ILE A 170 -6.80 -5.07 1.36
C ILE A 170 -7.37 -5.85 0.19
N GLN A 171 -6.64 -6.86 -0.30
CA GLN A 171 -7.19 -7.77 -1.31
C GLN A 171 -8.00 -8.87 -0.62
N ASP A 172 -9.20 -9.11 -1.14
CA ASP A 172 -10.12 -10.12 -0.62
C ASP A 172 -10.14 -11.34 -1.54
N THR A 173 -9.76 -12.50 -1.00
CA THR A 173 -9.72 -13.76 -1.75
C THR A 173 -11.10 -14.24 -2.24
N LYS A 174 -12.20 -13.67 -1.74
CA LYS A 174 -13.54 -13.98 -2.29
C LYS A 174 -13.79 -13.34 -3.66
N ASP A 175 -13.01 -12.35 -4.03
CA ASP A 175 -13.17 -11.66 -5.31
C ASP A 175 -12.39 -12.37 -6.44
N ILE A 176 -11.71 -13.47 -6.12
CA ILE A 176 -11.05 -14.35 -7.10
C ILE A 176 -12.10 -15.16 -7.85
N ASP A 177 -12.14 -15.01 -9.17
CA ASP A 177 -12.96 -15.82 -10.06
C ASP A 177 -12.11 -16.89 -10.78
N LEU A 178 -12.09 -18.11 -10.22
CA LEU A 178 -11.32 -19.22 -10.79
C LEU A 178 -11.71 -19.57 -12.24
N SER A 179 -12.90 -19.18 -12.70
CA SER A 179 -13.32 -19.42 -14.08
C SER A 179 -12.53 -18.58 -15.08
N GLN A 180 -12.13 -17.37 -14.70
CA GLN A 180 -11.36 -16.44 -15.53
C GLN A 180 -9.87 -16.82 -15.58
N LEU A 181 -9.39 -17.63 -14.62
CA LEU A 181 -8.03 -18.16 -14.59
C LEU A 181 -7.82 -19.40 -15.49
N SER A 182 -8.91 -20.03 -15.94
CA SER A 182 -8.90 -21.41 -16.46
C SER A 182 -8.95 -21.55 -17.98
N GLY A 183 -8.85 -20.46 -18.74
CA GLY A 183 -8.84 -20.49 -20.20
C GLY A 183 -8.46 -19.14 -20.82
N PRO A 184 -8.27 -19.08 -22.15
CA PRO A 184 -8.20 -17.81 -22.86
C PRO A 184 -9.54 -17.12 -22.63
N SER A 185 -9.54 -16.11 -21.75
CA SER A 185 -10.73 -15.34 -21.45
C SER A 185 -11.29 -14.81 -22.78
N ALA A 186 -12.55 -15.11 -23.06
CA ALA A 186 -13.25 -14.43 -24.14
C ALA A 186 -13.23 -12.94 -23.77
N ASN A 187 -12.37 -12.17 -24.44
CA ASN A 187 -12.21 -10.73 -24.38
C ASN A 187 -13.41 -10.02 -23.75
N ARG A 188 -13.41 -9.88 -22.41
CA ARG A 188 -14.00 -8.67 -21.84
C ARG A 188 -12.94 -7.62 -22.12
N ILE A 189 -13.17 -6.89 -23.19
CA ILE A 189 -12.51 -5.61 -23.44
C ILE A 189 -12.98 -4.71 -22.29
N ASP A 190 -12.36 -4.83 -21.12
CA ASP A 190 -12.31 -3.70 -20.20
C ASP A 190 -11.50 -2.66 -20.98
N GLY A 191 -12.16 -1.55 -21.32
CA GLY A 191 -11.51 -0.48 -22.06
C GLY A 191 -10.29 -0.01 -21.26
N ARG A 192 -9.11 0.01 -21.89
CA ARG A 192 -7.91 0.58 -21.26
C ARG A 192 -8.22 2.01 -20.84
N GLU A 193 -8.06 2.30 -19.56
CA GLU A 193 -8.29 3.64 -19.03
C GLU A 193 -7.29 4.64 -19.63
N PRO A 194 -7.73 5.84 -20.06
CA PRO A 194 -6.86 6.81 -20.70
C PRO A 194 -5.72 7.28 -19.77
N MET A 195 -4.54 7.48 -20.37
CA MET A 195 -3.26 7.73 -19.70
C MET A 195 -3.20 9.06 -18.90
N GLY A 196 -4.06 10.03 -19.19
CA GLY A 196 -3.86 11.44 -18.81
C GLY A 196 -4.25 11.85 -17.39
N ASP A 197 -5.05 11.04 -16.67
CA ASP A 197 -5.77 11.50 -15.46
C ASP A 197 -5.33 10.84 -14.14
N GLU A 198 -4.14 10.23 -14.13
CA GLU A 198 -3.71 9.32 -13.05
C GLU A 198 -3.23 10.00 -11.77
N LEU A 199 -2.65 11.21 -11.90
CA LEU A 199 -1.94 11.92 -10.83
C LEU A 199 -2.65 13.20 -10.37
N SER A 200 -3.91 13.41 -10.77
CA SER A 200 -4.70 14.53 -10.27
C SER A 200 -5.19 14.26 -8.83
N ILE A 201 -5.33 15.32 -8.03
CA ILE A 201 -5.84 15.23 -6.65
C ILE A 201 -7.29 14.70 -6.66
N GLU A 202 -8.07 15.09 -7.66
CA GLU A 202 -9.45 14.63 -7.85
C GLU A 202 -9.48 13.11 -8.09
N SER A 203 -8.65 12.59 -9.00
CA SER A 203 -8.50 11.15 -9.25
C SER A 203 -8.03 10.38 -8.00
N ALA A 204 -7.09 10.94 -7.24
CA ALA A 204 -6.65 10.34 -5.98
C ALA A 204 -7.77 10.34 -4.93
N THR A 205 -8.57 11.40 -4.88
CA THR A 205 -9.68 11.56 -3.94
C THR A 205 -10.79 10.56 -4.22
N ASP A 206 -11.23 10.44 -5.47
CA ASP A 206 -12.29 9.50 -5.88
C ASP A 206 -11.86 8.05 -5.60
N TYR A 207 -10.63 7.72 -5.96
CA TYR A 207 -10.03 6.42 -5.65
C TYR A 207 -10.04 6.09 -4.14
N LEU A 208 -9.64 7.04 -3.28
CA LEU A 208 -9.64 6.83 -1.83
C LEU A 208 -11.07 6.71 -1.27
N GLN A 209 -12.05 7.41 -1.84
CA GLN A 209 -13.45 7.27 -1.44
C GLN A 209 -14.02 5.89 -1.79
N GLU A 210 -13.73 5.38 -2.99
CA GLU A 210 -14.12 4.01 -3.39
C GLU A 210 -13.48 2.97 -2.49
N LEU A 211 -12.19 3.13 -2.19
CA LEU A 211 -11.45 2.26 -1.27
C LEU A 211 -12.11 2.25 0.13
N ARG A 212 -12.52 3.43 0.63
CA ARG A 212 -13.27 3.56 1.89
C ARG A 212 -14.63 2.85 1.82
N ASP A 213 -15.33 2.96 0.71
CA ASP A 213 -16.63 2.31 0.52
C ASP A 213 -16.49 0.78 0.48
N ASP A 214 -15.41 0.26 -0.10
CA ASP A 214 -15.08 -1.17 -0.02
C ASP A 214 -14.71 -1.60 1.41
N TRP A 215 -13.94 -0.79 2.12
CA TRP A 215 -13.63 -1.03 3.53
C TRP A 215 -14.86 -1.02 4.43
N SER A 216 -15.90 -0.25 4.08
CA SER A 216 -17.17 -0.25 4.82
C SER A 216 -17.91 -1.60 4.79
N LYS A 217 -17.61 -2.44 3.78
CA LYS A 217 -18.19 -3.78 3.59
C LYS A 217 -17.41 -4.87 4.33
N LEU A 218 -16.24 -4.56 4.90
CA LEU A 218 -15.42 -5.52 5.63
C LEU A 218 -16.10 -5.97 6.93
N ALA A 219 -15.80 -7.20 7.35
CA ALA A 219 -16.22 -7.69 8.66
C ALA A 219 -15.14 -7.40 9.67
N ARG A 220 -15.51 -6.83 10.83
CA ARG A 220 -14.56 -6.61 11.93
C ARG A 220 -13.94 -7.95 12.37
N PRO A 221 -12.60 -8.07 12.48
CA PRO A 221 -11.96 -9.33 12.86
C PRO A 221 -12.37 -9.79 14.26
N ALA A 222 -12.44 -11.12 14.45
CA ALA A 222 -12.88 -11.71 15.71
C ALA A 222 -11.99 -11.33 16.91
N ALA A 223 -10.69 -11.10 16.67
CA ALA A 223 -9.74 -10.63 17.68
C ALA A 223 -10.11 -9.26 18.28
N PHE A 224 -10.80 -8.40 17.51
CA PHE A 224 -11.22 -7.06 17.94
C PHE A 224 -12.72 -6.96 18.25
N ALA A 225 -13.50 -7.99 17.95
CA ALA A 225 -14.94 -8.05 18.15
C ALA A 225 -15.35 -8.40 19.61
N GLY A 226 -14.40 -8.46 20.56
CA GLY A 226 -14.62 -9.04 21.89
C GLY A 226 -13.92 -8.32 23.06
N LYS A 227 -14.01 -6.99 23.17
CA LYS A 227 -13.83 -6.30 24.47
C LYS A 227 -15.21 -6.14 25.15
N PRO A 228 -15.36 -6.49 26.44
CA PRO A 228 -16.66 -6.61 27.10
C PRO A 228 -17.29 -5.22 27.31
N GLY A 229 -18.39 -4.94 26.62
CA GLY A 229 -19.13 -3.68 26.74
C GLY A 229 -20.23 -3.51 25.68
N GLU A 230 -20.11 -4.15 24.52
CA GLU A 230 -21.20 -4.19 23.54
C GLU A 230 -22.20 -5.29 23.92
N VAL A 231 -23.34 -4.85 24.46
CA VAL A 231 -24.53 -5.67 24.60
C VAL A 231 -24.94 -6.13 23.20
N ASP A 232 -24.79 -7.42 22.91
CA ASP A 232 -25.43 -8.11 21.80
C ASP A 232 -26.95 -7.90 21.90
N GLU A 233 -27.47 -6.85 21.26
CA GLU A 233 -28.91 -6.60 21.12
C GLU A 233 -29.57 -7.50 20.06
N ASP A 234 -28.89 -8.58 19.64
CA ASP A 234 -29.39 -9.52 18.63
C ASP A 234 -29.66 -10.94 19.20
N LYS A 235 -30.02 -11.02 20.50
CA LYS A 235 -30.52 -12.26 21.12
C LYS A 235 -32.03 -12.47 21.00
N ASN A 236 -32.69 -11.87 20.02
CA ASN A 236 -34.11 -12.13 19.78
C ASN A 236 -34.46 -12.38 18.31
N ASN A 237 -33.79 -13.33 17.68
CA ASN A 237 -34.40 -14.00 16.54
C ASN A 237 -34.22 -15.53 16.56
N LYS A 238 -35.39 -16.17 16.57
CA LYS A 238 -35.66 -17.61 16.56
C LYS A 238 -34.63 -18.39 15.74
N ARG A 239 -34.06 -19.42 16.38
CA ARG A 239 -33.30 -20.53 15.80
C ARG A 239 -33.93 -21.00 14.47
N LYS A 240 -33.45 -20.49 13.33
CA LYS A 240 -33.57 -21.18 12.05
C LYS A 240 -32.51 -22.28 12.01
N LYS A 241 -32.92 -23.50 12.39
CA LYS A 241 -32.19 -24.75 12.11
C LYS A 241 -31.81 -24.77 10.62
N GLY A 242 -30.52 -24.77 10.29
CA GLY A 242 -30.06 -25.08 8.93
C GLY A 242 -28.77 -24.40 8.45
N LYS A 243 -28.32 -23.29 9.03
CA LYS A 243 -27.04 -22.68 8.61
C LYS A 243 -25.89 -23.25 9.43
N LYS A 244 -25.01 -24.02 8.78
CA LYS A 244 -23.70 -24.42 9.32
C LYS A 244 -23.02 -23.16 9.89
N PRO A 245 -22.40 -23.23 11.09
CA PRO A 245 -21.66 -22.08 11.61
C PRO A 245 -20.60 -21.70 10.57
N LYS A 246 -20.59 -20.44 10.13
CA LYS A 246 -19.50 -19.92 9.30
C LYS A 246 -18.21 -20.21 10.06
N LYS A 247 -17.26 -20.92 9.45
CA LYS A 247 -15.91 -21.08 10.03
C LYS A 247 -15.42 -19.67 10.34
N LYS A 248 -15.19 -19.38 11.62
CA LYS A 248 -14.54 -18.13 12.01
C LYS A 248 -13.14 -18.17 11.38
N ASP A 249 -12.76 -17.12 10.69
CA ASP A 249 -11.41 -16.88 10.22
C ASP A 249 -10.72 -16.08 11.33
N PRO A 250 -10.02 -16.73 12.27
CA PRO A 250 -9.46 -16.05 13.44
C PRO A 250 -8.30 -15.11 13.05
N TRP A 251 -7.61 -15.42 11.97
CA TRP A 251 -6.37 -14.74 11.56
C TRP A 251 -6.55 -13.79 10.38
N GLY A 252 -7.72 -13.79 9.73
CA GLY A 252 -7.96 -12.98 8.55
C GLY A 252 -7.24 -13.52 7.31
N GLU A 253 -7.01 -14.84 7.23
CA GLU A 253 -6.34 -15.52 6.10
C GLU A 253 -7.04 -15.30 4.75
N ARG A 254 -8.28 -14.82 4.78
CA ARG A 254 -9.04 -14.34 3.61
C ARG A 254 -8.41 -13.11 2.94
N TYR A 255 -7.75 -12.27 3.71
CA TYR A 255 -7.28 -10.96 3.30
C TYR A 255 -5.77 -10.96 3.04
N GLN A 256 -5.33 -10.08 2.16
CA GLN A 256 -3.93 -9.78 1.94
C GLN A 256 -3.71 -8.28 2.11
N LEU A 257 -2.51 -7.92 2.57
CA LEU A 257 -2.14 -6.55 2.86
C LEU A 257 -0.99 -6.13 1.96
N SER A 258 -1.20 -5.02 1.26
CA SER A 258 -0.16 -4.35 0.48
C SER A 258 -0.04 -2.89 0.92
N PHE A 259 1.18 -2.45 1.21
CA PHE A 259 1.47 -1.06 1.54
C PHE A 259 1.86 -0.30 0.26
N VAL A 260 1.33 0.91 0.11
CA VAL A 260 1.68 1.81 -0.99
C VAL A 260 2.31 3.05 -0.37
N SER A 261 3.61 3.22 -0.60
CA SER A 261 4.37 4.32 -0.04
C SER A 261 4.32 5.56 -0.97
N PRO A 262 4.28 6.77 -0.38
CA PRO A 262 4.42 8.00 -1.14
C PRO A 262 5.82 8.11 -1.76
N SER A 263 5.97 9.05 -2.70
CA SER A 263 7.19 9.18 -3.51
C SER A 263 8.28 9.98 -2.79
N ILE A 264 9.53 9.69 -3.15
CA ILE A 264 10.69 10.54 -2.87
C ILE A 264 10.79 11.71 -3.87
N VAL A 265 10.28 11.51 -5.09
CA VAL A 265 10.20 12.56 -6.12
C VAL A 265 8.93 13.37 -5.87
N PRO A 266 9.02 14.71 -5.79
CA PRO A 266 7.93 15.53 -5.27
C PRO A 266 6.73 15.60 -6.21
N THR A 267 5.69 14.82 -5.89
CA THR A 267 4.28 15.18 -6.14
C THR A 267 3.68 15.85 -4.90
N TYR A 268 4.00 15.30 -3.73
CA TYR A 268 3.83 15.90 -2.41
C TYR A 268 5.21 16.12 -1.78
N PHE A 269 5.30 16.27 -0.45
CA PHE A 269 6.61 16.26 0.21
C PHE A 269 7.32 14.92 0.00
N PRO A 270 8.64 14.93 -0.31
CA PRO A 270 9.44 13.71 -0.38
C PRO A 270 9.34 12.91 0.90
N THR A 271 9.23 11.59 0.78
CA THR A 271 9.03 10.72 1.93
C THR A 271 9.97 9.53 1.98
N LEU A 272 10.13 8.96 3.18
CA LEU A 272 10.88 7.75 3.45
C LEU A 272 10.16 6.97 4.55
N ARG A 273 10.09 5.64 4.42
CA ARG A 273 9.49 4.78 5.45
C ARG A 273 10.49 3.77 5.98
N VAL A 274 10.56 3.63 7.30
CA VAL A 274 11.39 2.63 7.97
C VAL A 274 10.48 1.64 8.69
N TYR A 275 10.50 0.39 8.25
CA TYR A 275 9.75 -0.71 8.87
C TYR A 275 10.58 -1.40 9.95
N GLU A 276 9.91 -1.75 11.03
CA GLU A 276 10.43 -2.59 12.11
C GLU A 276 9.73 -3.95 12.09
N TYR A 277 10.48 -4.98 12.46
CA TYR A 277 9.98 -6.36 12.49
C TYR A 277 10.55 -7.12 13.68
N ASN A 278 9.84 -8.18 14.05
CA ASN A 278 10.23 -9.05 15.14
C ASN A 278 11.46 -9.90 14.78
N ILE A 279 12.53 -9.78 15.55
CA ILE A 279 13.78 -10.55 15.37
C ILE A 279 13.94 -11.70 16.38
N SER A 280 12.91 -12.01 17.17
CA SER A 280 12.97 -13.04 18.21
C SER A 280 13.50 -14.37 17.64
N GLY A 281 14.58 -14.89 18.21
CA GLY A 281 15.21 -16.14 17.76
C GLY A 281 16.08 -16.02 16.50
N LEU A 282 16.29 -14.81 15.98
CA LEU A 282 17.18 -14.51 14.84
C LEU A 282 18.40 -13.67 15.24
N GLU A 283 18.63 -13.41 16.52
CA GLU A 283 19.64 -12.49 17.04
C GLU A 283 21.08 -12.89 16.70
N GLN A 284 21.32 -14.19 16.51
CA GLN A 284 22.63 -14.76 16.15
C GLN A 284 22.72 -15.14 14.66
N THR A 285 21.75 -14.74 13.84
CA THR A 285 21.76 -15.06 12.41
C THR A 285 22.80 -14.19 11.71
N ALA A 286 23.61 -14.79 10.83
CA ALA A 286 24.56 -14.05 10.00
C ALA A 286 23.85 -12.95 9.20
N LEU A 287 24.38 -11.73 9.25
CA LEU A 287 23.84 -10.63 8.48
C LEU A 287 24.34 -10.69 7.04
N TRP A 288 23.69 -9.94 6.16
CA TRP A 288 24.09 -9.79 4.76
C TRP A 288 25.58 -9.46 4.59
N ALA A 289 26.11 -8.59 5.45
CA ALA A 289 27.51 -8.18 5.42
C ALA A 289 28.48 -9.31 5.79
N ASP A 290 28.05 -10.24 6.66
CA ASP A 290 28.88 -11.34 7.16
C ASP A 290 28.87 -12.53 6.21
N ALA A 291 27.71 -12.82 5.61
CA ALA A 291 27.50 -14.04 4.84
C ALA A 291 28.34 -14.14 3.56
N LYS A 292 28.77 -13.01 2.96
CA LYS A 292 29.68 -13.05 1.81
C LYS A 292 31.16 -13.24 2.17
N ALA A 293 31.54 -13.11 3.46
CA ALA A 293 32.87 -13.48 3.93
C ALA A 293 33.01 -15.02 4.08
N GLU A 294 31.91 -15.72 4.33
CA GLU A 294 31.87 -17.19 4.43
C GLU A 294 31.75 -17.91 3.08
N ILE A 295 31.52 -17.21 1.97
CA ILE A 295 31.42 -17.80 0.61
C ILE A 295 32.76 -18.38 0.11
N ASN A 296 33.87 -18.19 0.84
CA ASN A 296 35.11 -18.93 0.62
C ASN A 296 35.13 -20.35 1.23
N LEU A 297 34.06 -20.76 1.92
CA LEU A 297 33.78 -22.17 2.20
C LEU A 297 33.03 -22.74 1.00
N PRO A 298 33.39 -23.94 0.50
CA PRO A 298 32.71 -24.52 -0.64
C PRO A 298 31.23 -24.61 -0.27
N ALA A 299 30.39 -23.88 -1.02
CA ALA A 299 28.95 -23.94 -0.89
C ALA A 299 28.58 -25.41 -0.70
N GLN A 300 28.05 -25.75 0.48
CA GLN A 300 27.42 -27.05 0.66
C GLN A 300 26.45 -27.15 -0.51
N ARG A 301 26.77 -28.02 -1.47
CA ARG A 301 25.93 -28.35 -2.60
C ARG A 301 24.67 -28.97 -2.01
N TYR A 302 23.74 -28.13 -1.58
CA TYR A 302 22.33 -28.51 -1.60
C TYR A 302 22.12 -28.96 -3.05
N GLY A 303 21.80 -30.25 -3.21
CA GLY A 303 21.64 -30.87 -4.52
C GLY A 303 20.80 -29.94 -5.39
N ASN A 304 21.34 -29.63 -6.57
CA ASN A 304 20.71 -28.74 -7.54
C ASN A 304 19.50 -29.45 -8.20
N ASP A 305 18.61 -29.99 -7.37
CA ASP A 305 17.31 -30.56 -7.74
C ASP A 305 16.26 -29.44 -7.81
N GLN A 306 16.69 -28.18 -7.98
CA GLN A 306 15.79 -27.14 -8.44
C GLN A 306 15.36 -27.58 -9.84
N LYS A 307 14.13 -28.09 -9.96
CA LYS A 307 13.50 -28.33 -11.26
C LYS A 307 13.54 -27.01 -12.02
N HIS A 308 14.49 -26.88 -12.93
CA HIS A 308 14.69 -25.68 -13.70
C HIS A 308 13.50 -25.54 -14.65
N LEU A 309 12.52 -24.72 -14.27
CA LEU A 309 11.43 -24.38 -15.16
C LEU A 309 11.99 -23.42 -16.20
N ASP A 310 12.21 -23.91 -17.42
CA ASP A 310 12.55 -23.01 -18.52
C ASP A 310 11.28 -22.25 -18.95
N LEU A 311 11.26 -20.96 -18.63
CA LEU A 311 10.13 -20.08 -18.95
C LEU A 311 10.01 -19.82 -20.46
N ARG A 312 11.05 -20.12 -21.26
CA ARG A 312 11.02 -20.02 -22.72
C ARG A 312 10.15 -21.12 -23.32
N ASP A 313 10.25 -22.33 -22.78
CA ASP A 313 9.53 -23.52 -23.26
C ASP A 313 8.03 -23.47 -22.98
N LEU A 314 7.59 -22.65 -22.02
CA LEU A 314 6.15 -22.43 -21.75
C LEU A 314 5.38 -21.85 -22.94
N SER A 315 6.08 -21.24 -23.90
CA SER A 315 5.47 -20.69 -25.12
C SER A 315 5.31 -21.70 -26.25
N ASP A 316 5.84 -22.93 -26.12
CA ASP A 316 5.66 -23.98 -27.11
C ASP A 316 4.30 -24.68 -26.94
N PRO A 317 3.40 -24.63 -27.95
CA PRO A 317 2.10 -25.30 -27.89
C PRO A 317 2.18 -26.83 -27.74
N TYR A 318 3.36 -27.45 -27.83
CA TYR A 318 3.60 -28.88 -27.62
C TYR A 318 4.19 -29.24 -26.25
N PHE A 319 4.41 -28.29 -25.34
CA PHE A 319 5.01 -28.57 -24.03
C PHE A 319 3.99 -29.17 -23.03
N GLU A 320 4.00 -30.49 -22.86
CA GLU A 320 3.26 -31.17 -21.78
C GLU A 320 4.09 -31.17 -20.48
N VAL A 321 3.59 -30.50 -19.44
CA VAL A 321 4.15 -30.63 -18.09
C VAL A 321 3.93 -32.06 -17.60
N ASP A 322 5.03 -32.78 -17.41
CA ASP A 322 5.08 -34.21 -17.05
C ASP A 322 4.42 -34.48 -15.69
N SER A 323 3.10 -34.62 -15.70
CA SER A 323 2.31 -35.09 -14.56
C SER A 323 2.19 -36.61 -14.67
N ARG A 324 2.94 -37.34 -13.84
CA ARG A 324 2.84 -38.80 -13.69
C ARG A 324 1.39 -39.21 -13.37
N ARG A 325 0.59 -39.52 -14.40
CA ARG A 325 -0.79 -39.99 -14.26
C ARG A 325 -0.83 -41.49 -14.00
N LYS A 326 -1.10 -41.88 -12.76
CA LYS A 326 -1.88 -43.12 -12.50
C LYS A 326 -3.33 -42.84 -12.91
N LYS A 327 -3.88 -43.65 -13.83
CA LYS A 327 -5.29 -43.55 -14.26
C LYS A 327 -6.24 -43.72 -13.08
N PRO A 328 -7.34 -42.95 -13.05
CA PRO A 328 -8.64 -43.57 -12.81
C PRO A 328 -9.68 -43.16 -13.87
N LYS A 329 -10.56 -44.11 -14.18
CA LYS A 329 -11.77 -43.92 -14.98
C LYS A 329 -12.78 -43.12 -14.15
N ASN A 330 -13.08 -41.89 -14.55
CA ASN A 330 -14.41 -41.27 -14.52
C ASN A 330 -14.35 -39.86 -15.13
N LYS A 331 -15.32 -39.54 -15.99
CA LYS A 331 -15.43 -38.26 -16.72
C LYS A 331 -15.69 -37.11 -15.74
N HIS A 332 -14.65 -36.36 -15.40
CA HIS A 332 -14.74 -35.01 -14.83
C HIS A 332 -14.24 -34.00 -15.86
N PRO A 333 -14.70 -32.72 -15.80
CA PRO A 333 -14.22 -31.67 -16.69
C PRO A 333 -12.69 -31.58 -16.63
N LYS A 334 -12.07 -31.31 -17.79
CA LYS A 334 -10.61 -31.20 -17.92
C LYS A 334 -10.06 -30.23 -16.85
N PRO A 335 -8.96 -30.55 -16.17
CA PRO A 335 -8.33 -29.59 -15.27
C PRO A 335 -7.95 -28.33 -16.07
N PRO A 336 -7.98 -27.14 -15.45
CA PRO A 336 -7.50 -25.94 -16.12
C PRO A 336 -6.03 -26.12 -16.54
N ASN A 337 -5.61 -25.47 -17.63
CA ASN A 337 -4.20 -25.42 -18.08
C ASN A 337 -3.29 -24.61 -17.12
N PHE A 338 -3.62 -24.59 -15.83
CA PHE A 338 -3.05 -23.75 -14.79
C PHE A 338 -2.73 -24.59 -13.56
N VAL A 339 -1.46 -24.52 -13.10
CA VAL A 339 -0.98 -25.29 -11.96
C VAL A 339 -1.20 -24.49 -10.68
N MET A 340 -2.26 -24.80 -9.95
CA MET A 340 -2.52 -24.20 -8.63
C MET A 340 -1.60 -24.81 -7.55
N PRO A 341 -0.81 -24.00 -6.82
CA PRO A 341 -0.04 -24.45 -5.67
C PRO A 341 -0.91 -25.03 -4.58
N GLU A 342 -0.32 -25.94 -3.83
CA GLU A 342 -0.96 -26.45 -2.64
C GLU A 342 -0.98 -25.38 -1.53
N PRO A 343 -2.13 -25.20 -0.85
CA PRO A 343 -2.19 -24.34 0.32
C PRO A 343 -1.33 -24.93 1.46
N PRO A 344 -0.90 -24.12 2.44
CA PRO A 344 -0.32 -24.64 3.67
C PRO A 344 -1.26 -25.62 4.35
N ALA A 345 -0.67 -26.54 5.12
CA ALA A 345 -1.40 -27.55 5.86
C ALA A 345 -2.46 -26.88 6.76
N LYS A 346 -3.69 -27.43 6.76
CA LYS A 346 -4.83 -26.89 7.52
C LYS A 346 -4.61 -26.82 9.04
N THR A 347 -3.59 -27.51 9.54
CA THR A 347 -3.20 -27.56 10.96
C THR A 347 -2.06 -26.62 11.30
N SER A 348 -1.37 -26.04 10.31
CA SER A 348 -0.27 -25.10 10.54
C SER A 348 -0.81 -23.70 10.82
N PRO A 349 -0.18 -22.92 11.72
CA PRO A 349 -0.51 -21.50 11.87
C PRO A 349 -0.21 -20.75 10.57
N PRO A 350 -0.87 -19.61 10.32
CA PRO A 350 -0.58 -18.79 9.15
C PRO A 350 0.77 -18.06 9.31
N GLY A 351 1.27 -17.51 8.20
CA GLY A 351 2.59 -16.88 8.16
C GLY A 351 2.68 -15.56 8.93
N PRO A 352 3.87 -14.93 8.94
CA PRO A 352 4.18 -13.80 9.81
C PRO A 352 3.33 -12.54 9.58
N ALA A 353 2.71 -12.42 8.41
CA ALA A 353 1.75 -11.35 8.13
C ALA A 353 0.46 -11.46 8.97
N TYR A 354 0.09 -12.66 9.42
CA TYR A 354 -1.21 -12.94 10.02
C TYR A 354 -1.13 -13.21 11.52
N SER A 355 -0.08 -13.91 11.94
CA SER A 355 0.14 -14.27 13.35
C SER A 355 1.53 -13.81 13.80
N PRO A 356 1.65 -13.19 15.01
CA PRO A 356 2.93 -12.74 15.53
C PRO A 356 3.95 -13.87 15.65
N GLN A 357 5.04 -13.76 14.90
CA GLN A 357 6.16 -14.68 14.89
C GLN A 357 7.44 -13.93 14.43
N PRO A 358 8.61 -14.58 14.35
CA PRO A 358 9.79 -13.94 13.78
C PRO A 358 9.50 -13.44 12.35
N LEU A 359 10.01 -12.26 12.02
CA LEU A 359 9.79 -11.54 10.75
C LEU A 359 8.38 -10.93 10.58
N THR A 360 7.52 -10.96 11.60
CA THR A 360 6.28 -10.16 11.61
C THR A 360 6.63 -8.68 11.70
N LEU A 361 6.04 -7.86 10.83
CA LEU A 361 6.15 -6.41 10.89
C LEU A 361 5.43 -5.86 12.14
N THR A 362 6.13 -5.08 12.96
CA THR A 362 5.62 -4.60 14.26
C THR A 362 5.25 -3.12 14.25
N GLY A 363 5.82 -2.34 13.33
CA GLY A 363 5.54 -0.92 13.19
C GLY A 363 6.36 -0.32 12.06
N TYR A 364 6.02 0.89 11.65
CA TYR A 364 6.89 1.73 10.84
C TYR A 364 6.85 3.19 11.32
N VAL A 365 7.93 3.90 11.00
CA VAL A 365 8.05 5.35 11.11
C VAL A 365 8.04 5.92 9.69
N GLN A 366 7.12 6.86 9.46
CA GLN A 366 7.01 7.61 8.24
C GLN A 366 7.76 8.93 8.40
N TYR A 367 8.67 9.23 7.47
CA TYR A 367 9.42 10.46 7.41
C TYR A 367 9.01 11.26 6.17
N PHE A 368 9.09 12.58 6.27
CA PHE A 368 8.89 13.50 5.17
C PHE A 368 9.90 14.65 5.21
N ALA A 369 10.21 15.22 4.04
CA ALA A 369 11.04 16.41 3.92
C ALA A 369 10.15 17.60 3.56
N ASN A 370 9.91 18.49 4.52
CA ASN A 370 9.13 19.70 4.30
C ASN A 370 9.93 20.70 3.44
N LEU A 371 9.75 20.60 2.12
CA LEU A 371 10.48 21.42 1.16
C LEU A 371 10.14 22.92 1.30
N THR A 372 8.95 23.27 1.79
CA THR A 372 8.59 24.67 2.06
C THR A 372 9.47 25.26 3.15
N GLU A 373 9.64 24.51 4.26
CA GLU A 373 10.49 24.92 5.37
C GLU A 373 11.97 24.89 5.00
N ILE A 374 12.42 23.81 4.33
CA ILE A 374 13.81 23.63 3.91
C ILE A 374 14.22 24.76 2.98
N ASN A 375 13.39 25.13 2.01
CA ASN A 375 13.71 26.21 1.06
C ASN A 375 13.43 27.61 1.62
N ASN A 376 13.03 27.75 2.89
CA ASN A 376 12.70 29.02 3.53
C ASN A 376 11.72 29.88 2.70
N LEU A 377 10.72 29.22 2.11
CA LEU A 377 9.74 29.89 1.25
C LEU A 377 8.76 30.67 2.12
N THR A 378 8.93 31.99 2.21
CA THR A 378 7.91 32.90 2.70
C THR A 378 6.94 33.17 1.56
N LEU A 379 5.74 32.62 1.68
CA LEU A 379 4.68 32.76 0.68
C LEU A 379 3.74 33.86 1.15
N ASP A 380 3.51 34.84 0.29
CA ASP A 380 2.57 35.92 0.56
C ASP A 380 1.15 35.43 0.27
N ASP A 381 0.25 35.60 1.23
CA ASP A 381 -1.17 35.22 1.08
C ASP A 381 -1.98 36.29 0.31
N SER A 382 -1.35 37.42 -0.05
CA SER A 382 -2.05 38.62 -0.55
C SER A 382 -2.11 38.80 -2.07
N ILE A 383 -1.59 37.87 -2.89
CA ILE A 383 -1.62 38.02 -4.36
C ILE A 383 -2.11 36.74 -5.04
N GLU A 384 -3.42 36.64 -5.26
CA GLU A 384 -4.00 35.83 -6.33
C GLU A 384 -3.75 36.56 -7.66
N GLY A 385 -2.57 36.35 -8.26
CA GLY A 385 -2.22 36.96 -9.54
C GLY A 385 -2.77 36.15 -10.71
N GLU A 386 -3.59 36.77 -11.55
CA GLU A 386 -3.97 36.26 -12.87
C GLU A 386 -2.70 35.90 -13.67
N ALA A 387 -2.72 34.72 -14.29
CA ALA A 387 -1.61 34.21 -15.07
C ALA A 387 -1.52 34.93 -16.43
N GLU A 388 -0.63 35.92 -16.53
CA GLU A 388 -0.18 36.45 -17.82
C GLU A 388 1.26 36.03 -18.16
N ALA A 389 1.34 35.41 -19.34
CA ALA A 389 2.41 35.11 -20.30
C ALA A 389 3.92 35.24 -19.97
N GLU A 390 4.62 34.17 -20.36
CA GLU A 390 5.91 34.11 -21.07
C GLU A 390 7.13 34.90 -20.53
N GLU A 391 7.72 34.37 -19.45
CA GLU A 391 9.11 34.65 -19.04
C GLU A 391 9.89 33.32 -18.91
N PRO A 392 11.23 33.29 -19.12
CA PRO A 392 12.02 32.07 -19.08
C PRO A 392 11.95 31.43 -17.69
N ILE A 393 11.57 30.14 -17.67
CA ILE A 393 11.23 29.34 -16.48
C ILE A 393 12.34 29.43 -15.42
N SER A 394 12.11 30.23 -14.38
CA SER A 394 12.93 30.29 -13.17
C SER A 394 12.80 28.96 -12.40
N TRP A 395 13.88 28.47 -11.77
CA TRP A 395 13.87 27.29 -10.88
C TRP A 395 12.71 27.38 -9.87
N ILE A 396 12.42 28.57 -9.37
CA ILE A 396 11.34 28.83 -8.42
C ILE A 396 9.95 28.50 -9.02
N ASP A 397 9.75 28.83 -10.29
CA ASP A 397 8.53 28.50 -11.04
C ASP A 397 8.44 26.99 -11.29
N TRP A 398 9.57 26.31 -11.51
CA TRP A 398 9.62 24.84 -11.52
C TRP A 398 9.16 24.23 -10.18
N ILE A 399 9.58 24.75 -9.02
CA ILE A 399 9.15 24.24 -7.69
C ILE A 399 7.65 24.46 -7.46
N LEU A 400 7.14 25.65 -7.81
CA LEU A 400 5.74 26.05 -7.56
C LEU A 400 4.75 25.44 -8.56
N ARG A 401 5.23 24.95 -9.71
CA ARG A 401 4.44 24.26 -10.72
C ARG A 401 4.10 22.80 -10.34
N TRP A 402 4.78 22.23 -9.34
CA TRP A 402 4.46 20.89 -8.84
C TRP A 402 3.26 20.95 -7.89
N HIS A 403 2.08 20.74 -8.50
CA HIS A 403 0.76 20.55 -7.91
C HIS A 403 0.15 21.76 -7.18
N LYS A 404 -1.15 21.98 -7.40
CA LYS A 404 -1.99 22.98 -6.70
C LYS A 404 -2.26 22.54 -5.24
N GLY A 405 -1.22 22.23 -4.47
CA GLY A 405 -1.33 22.00 -3.02
C GLY A 405 -1.47 23.32 -2.25
N LYS A 406 -1.24 23.30 -0.93
CA LYS A 406 -1.27 24.48 -0.02
C LYS A 406 -0.51 25.74 -0.49
N HIS A 407 0.41 25.58 -1.44
CA HIS A 407 1.30 26.63 -1.95
C HIS A 407 1.15 26.90 -3.46
N GLY A 408 0.22 26.23 -4.14
CA GLY A 408 -0.04 26.47 -5.56
C GLY A 408 -0.49 27.91 -5.81
N GLY A 409 0.18 28.61 -6.72
CA GLY A 409 -0.14 29.99 -7.10
C GLY A 409 0.47 31.08 -6.22
N LYS A 410 1.18 30.72 -5.12
CA LYS A 410 1.82 31.72 -4.24
C LYS A 410 3.25 32.00 -4.69
N LYS A 411 3.60 33.26 -4.93
CA LYS A 411 4.98 33.66 -5.25
C LYS A 411 5.81 33.79 -3.95
N PRO A 412 7.09 33.39 -3.95
CA PRO A 412 7.95 33.60 -2.80
C PRO A 412 8.33 35.08 -2.71
N ARG A 413 8.39 35.59 -1.48
CA ARG A 413 8.68 37.01 -1.20
C ARG A 413 10.13 37.42 -1.50
N SER A 414 11.05 36.47 -1.65
CA SER A 414 12.47 36.70 -1.96
C SER A 414 12.88 35.98 -3.25
N PRO A 415 13.62 36.64 -4.18
CA PRO A 415 14.11 36.03 -5.41
C PRO A 415 15.24 35.01 -5.19
N HIS A 416 15.86 34.99 -4.00
CA HIS A 416 16.92 34.05 -3.65
C HIS A 416 16.60 33.37 -2.30
N PRO A 417 15.97 32.18 -2.30
CA PRO A 417 15.79 31.41 -1.08
C PRO A 417 17.17 30.97 -0.55
N GLN A 418 17.39 31.13 0.76
CA GLN A 418 18.53 30.54 1.47
C GLN A 418 18.07 29.22 2.08
N PRO A 419 18.35 28.07 1.44
CA PRO A 419 17.88 26.79 1.93
C PRO A 419 18.58 26.40 3.24
N ARG A 420 17.80 25.85 4.17
CA ARG A 420 18.28 25.16 5.37
C ARG A 420 18.93 23.83 4.99
N GLU A 421 19.64 23.23 5.93
CA GLU A 421 20.16 21.87 5.77
C GLU A 421 19.02 20.88 5.48
N PHE A 422 19.20 20.06 4.45
CA PHE A 422 18.20 19.07 4.05
C PHE A 422 18.10 17.98 5.11
N LYS A 423 16.92 17.84 5.72
CA LYS A 423 16.65 16.81 6.71
C LYS A 423 15.24 16.26 6.58
N PHE A 424 15.10 14.97 6.84
CA PHE A 424 13.82 14.34 7.04
C PHE A 424 13.32 14.61 8.47
N GLN A 425 12.02 14.81 8.61
CA GLN A 425 11.31 14.93 9.87
C GLN A 425 10.33 13.76 10.01
N VAL A 426 10.02 13.35 11.23
CA VAL A 426 9.02 12.30 11.48
C VAL A 426 7.64 12.89 11.19
N GLU A 427 6.89 12.26 10.29
CA GLU A 427 5.50 12.58 10.00
C GLU A 427 4.58 11.93 11.03
N TYR A 428 4.64 10.60 11.12
CA TYR A 428 3.94 9.81 12.11
C TYR A 428 4.62 8.46 12.35
N THR A 429 4.26 7.83 13.47
CA THR A 429 4.65 6.47 13.81
C THR A 429 3.40 5.66 14.09
N THR A 430 3.34 4.45 13.54
CA THR A 430 2.19 3.56 13.75
C THR A 430 1.98 3.13 15.21
N ARG A 431 3.04 3.13 16.04
CA ARG A 431 2.97 2.67 17.43
C ARG A 431 2.39 3.71 18.39
N ASP A 432 2.76 4.97 18.22
CA ASP A 432 2.33 6.06 19.12
C ASP A 432 1.11 6.83 18.58
N ASP A 433 0.55 6.38 17.46
CA ASP A 433 -0.62 6.99 16.85
C ASP A 433 -1.89 6.69 17.67
N LYS A 434 -2.33 7.71 18.43
CA LYS A 434 -3.52 7.64 19.29
C LYS A 434 -4.83 7.39 18.52
N ILE A 435 -4.86 7.62 17.21
CA ILE A 435 -6.05 7.48 16.36
C ILE A 435 -6.06 6.10 15.69
N TYR A 436 -4.96 5.69 15.09
CA TYR A 436 -4.84 4.37 14.47
C TYR A 436 -4.79 3.25 15.49
N LYS A 437 -4.14 3.43 16.65
CA LYS A 437 -4.07 2.43 17.73
C LYS A 437 -3.60 1.05 17.24
N LEU A 438 -2.60 1.02 16.35
CA LEU A 438 -2.03 -0.22 15.82
C LEU A 438 -0.99 -0.77 16.79
N THR A 439 -1.19 -2.00 17.28
CA THR A 439 -0.23 -2.69 18.16
C THR A 439 0.84 -3.46 17.38
N ASP A 440 0.50 -3.85 16.15
CA ASP A 440 1.35 -4.53 15.19
C ASP A 440 0.86 -4.22 13.77
N LEU A 441 1.58 -4.69 12.76
CA LEU A 441 1.20 -4.54 11.35
C LEU A 441 0.65 -5.84 10.75
N THR A 442 -0.02 -6.66 11.57
CA THR A 442 -0.68 -7.88 11.07
C THR A 442 -1.90 -7.53 10.20
N VAL A 443 -2.29 -8.47 9.34
CA VAL A 443 -3.47 -8.34 8.47
C VAL A 443 -4.73 -8.01 9.27
N ASN A 444 -4.95 -8.66 10.42
CA ASN A 444 -6.10 -8.38 11.27
C ASN A 444 -6.11 -6.93 11.80
N SER A 445 -4.96 -6.40 12.23
CA SER A 445 -4.84 -5.02 12.71
C SER A 445 -5.20 -4.00 11.62
N PHE A 446 -4.76 -4.23 10.38
CA PHE A 446 -5.11 -3.39 9.24
C PHE A 446 -6.56 -3.58 8.76
N VAL A 447 -7.12 -4.78 8.85
CA VAL A 447 -8.54 -5.02 8.53
C VAL A 447 -9.44 -4.32 9.56
N ASP A 448 -9.09 -4.29 10.86
CA ASP A 448 -9.81 -3.49 11.85
C ASP A 448 -9.67 -1.98 11.59
N LEU A 449 -8.46 -1.51 11.26
CA LEU A 449 -8.24 -0.11 10.90
C LEU A 449 -9.08 0.30 9.67
N ALA A 450 -9.04 -0.49 8.60
CA ALA A 450 -9.86 -0.28 7.41
C ALA A 450 -11.35 -0.27 7.74
N TYR A 451 -11.82 -1.25 8.53
CA TYR A 451 -13.20 -1.28 9.00
C TYR A 451 -13.59 0.02 9.71
N ARG A 452 -12.76 0.52 10.63
CA ARG A 452 -12.97 1.78 11.36
C ARG A 452 -12.96 3.01 10.44
N ILE A 453 -12.12 3.03 9.41
CA ILE A 453 -12.08 4.08 8.40
C ILE A 453 -13.37 4.07 7.55
N GLY A 454 -13.82 2.88 7.14
CA GLY A 454 -15.00 2.66 6.32
C GLY A 454 -16.32 3.00 7.01
N GLN A 455 -16.38 2.97 8.35
CA GLN A 455 -17.61 3.31 9.08
C GLN A 455 -17.98 4.80 8.90
N ARG A 456 -19.21 5.05 8.48
CA ARG A 456 -19.78 6.41 8.45
C ARG A 456 -20.47 6.68 9.80
N VAL A 457 -20.19 7.83 10.42
CA VAL A 457 -20.78 8.21 11.71
C VAL A 457 -22.29 8.38 11.53
N LYS A 458 -23.07 7.38 11.93
CA LYS A 458 -24.53 7.50 12.03
C LYS A 458 -24.85 8.26 13.32
N GLY A 459 -25.66 9.32 13.20
CA GLY A 459 -26.07 10.12 14.34
C GLY A 459 -26.73 9.24 15.41
N ASN A 460 -26.14 9.24 16.61
CA ASN A 460 -26.52 8.48 17.80
C ASN A 460 -26.49 6.94 17.63
N ALA A 461 -25.29 6.31 17.73
CA ALA A 461 -25.06 4.97 18.31
C ALA A 461 -23.66 4.39 18.00
N PHE A 462 -22.57 5.17 18.01
CA PHE A 462 -21.22 4.60 17.88
C PHE A 462 -20.23 5.39 18.75
N GLU A 463 -20.30 5.18 20.06
CA GLU A 463 -19.18 5.41 20.97
C GLU A 463 -18.32 4.15 20.93
N VAL A 464 -17.21 4.20 20.20
CA VAL A 464 -16.19 3.16 20.32
C VAL A 464 -15.46 3.42 21.62
N ALA A 465 -15.91 2.74 22.69
CA ALA A 465 -15.23 2.53 23.97
C ALA A 465 -14.03 3.46 24.23
N GLU A 466 -14.31 4.68 24.68
CA GLU A 466 -13.39 5.46 25.48
C GLU A 466 -13.40 4.83 26.87
N VAL A 467 -12.34 4.09 27.20
CA VAL A 467 -12.04 3.79 28.61
C VAL A 467 -11.17 4.96 29.05
N GLU A 468 -11.80 5.94 29.71
CA GLU A 468 -11.11 6.86 30.61
C GLU A 468 -10.48 6.01 31.73
N SER A 469 -9.16 6.04 31.82
CA SER A 469 -8.47 5.70 33.06
C SER A 469 -8.11 7.01 33.73
N ASP A 470 -9.03 7.49 34.57
CA ASP A 470 -8.70 8.45 35.61
C ASP A 470 -7.62 7.85 36.51
N SER A 471 -6.49 8.53 36.57
CA SER A 471 -5.69 8.58 37.78
C SER A 471 -5.11 9.99 37.84
N ASP A 472 -5.81 10.82 38.61
CA ASP A 472 -5.31 12.07 39.15
C ASP A 472 -3.94 11.87 39.81
N ASP A 473 -2.97 12.70 39.45
CA ASP A 473 -2.03 13.22 40.45
C ASP A 473 -1.63 14.64 40.06
N GLU A 474 -2.03 15.58 40.90
CA GLU A 474 -1.66 16.98 40.79
C GLU A 474 -0.23 17.21 41.31
N GLY A 475 0.49 18.12 40.64
CA GLY A 475 1.84 18.52 41.03
C GLY A 475 2.32 19.85 40.43
N VAL A 476 1.58 20.93 40.71
CA VAL A 476 2.10 22.20 41.28
C VAL A 476 3.18 23.02 40.52
N VAL A 477 2.67 24.09 39.88
CA VAL A 477 3.14 25.51 39.66
C VAL A 477 4.39 25.93 38.85
N GLY A 478 4.11 26.95 38.01
CA GLY A 478 4.87 28.19 37.81
C GLY A 478 5.12 28.52 36.34
N ASP A 479 4.84 29.69 35.76
CA ASP A 479 4.16 30.95 36.12
C ASP A 479 4.06 31.79 34.81
N LEU A 480 2.91 32.45 34.56
CA LEU A 480 2.62 33.77 33.93
C LEU A 480 3.46 34.26 32.71
N VAL A 481 2.91 34.85 31.64
CA VAL A 481 2.19 36.16 31.49
C VAL A 481 1.43 36.12 30.12
N ARG A 482 0.09 36.33 30.03
CA ARG A 482 -0.69 37.58 29.74
C ARG A 482 -0.31 38.28 28.41
N GLU A 483 -1.17 38.76 27.51
CA GLU A 483 -2.51 39.42 27.50
C GLU A 483 -3.10 39.27 26.06
N ASP A 484 -4.39 38.96 25.88
CA ASP A 484 -5.51 39.86 25.44
C ASP A 484 -5.32 40.45 24.01
N GLU A 485 -6.29 40.48 23.07
CA GLU A 485 -7.66 40.98 23.17
C GLU A 485 -8.44 40.68 21.85
N ASP A 486 -9.76 40.48 21.97
CA ASP A 486 -10.73 40.34 20.88
C ASP A 486 -11.05 41.70 20.20
N LEU A 487 -11.25 41.71 18.87
CA LEU A 487 -11.94 42.80 18.16
C LEU A 487 -12.83 42.25 17.04
N ASP A 488 -14.15 42.25 17.30
CA ASP A 488 -15.20 42.32 16.29
C ASP A 488 -15.74 43.76 16.24
N SER A 489 -15.63 44.43 15.10
CA SER A 489 -16.61 45.45 14.67
C SER A 489 -16.69 45.43 13.15
N ASP A 490 -17.90 45.36 12.62
CA ASP A 490 -18.43 46.53 11.92
C ASP A 490 -19.96 46.48 11.87
N SER A 491 -20.48 47.67 12.18
CA SER A 491 -21.85 48.11 12.23
C SER A 491 -22.38 48.34 10.81
N ASP A 492 -23.70 48.21 10.63
CA ASP A 492 -24.46 49.28 10.00
C ASP A 492 -25.90 49.27 10.54
N ASP A 493 -26.32 50.47 10.91
CA ASP A 493 -27.55 50.86 11.60
C ASP A 493 -28.80 50.79 10.70
N ASP A 494 -29.98 50.62 11.33
CA ASP A 494 -31.09 51.58 11.14
C ASP A 494 -32.19 51.35 12.20
N GLU A 495 -32.58 52.46 12.82
CA GLU A 495 -33.51 52.64 13.93
C GLU A 495 -34.99 52.35 13.58
N LEU A 496 -35.80 51.92 14.56
CA LEU A 496 -36.89 52.72 15.18
C LEU A 496 -37.87 51.87 16.04
N GLU A 497 -38.49 52.58 16.98
CA GLU A 497 -39.07 52.14 18.25
C GLU A 497 -40.41 51.33 18.24
N ILE A 498 -40.51 50.46 19.26
CA ILE A 498 -41.64 50.18 20.20
C ILE A 498 -43.08 50.20 19.65
N ASP A 499 -43.77 49.03 19.70
CA ASP A 499 -45.07 48.98 20.40
C ASP A 499 -45.53 47.59 20.89
N LYS A 500 -46.41 47.65 21.90
CA LYS A 500 -46.85 46.59 22.81
C LYS A 500 -47.84 45.55 22.21
N LYS A 501 -47.81 44.36 22.86
CA LYS A 501 -48.91 43.42 23.20
C LYS A 501 -49.40 42.37 22.17
N LYS A 502 -49.22 41.12 22.64
CA LYS A 502 -50.14 39.95 22.63
C LYS A 502 -50.55 39.36 21.27
N GLY A 503 -49.98 38.19 20.96
CA GLY A 503 -50.59 37.25 20.02
C GLY A 503 -49.84 35.91 19.90
N LYS A 504 -50.50 34.84 20.34
CA LYS A 504 -50.40 33.41 19.94
C LYS A 504 -49.04 32.79 19.53
N LYS A 505 -48.70 31.72 20.26
CA LYS A 505 -47.69 30.68 19.95
C LYS A 505 -47.80 30.15 18.51
N GLU A 506 -46.75 30.36 17.72
CA GLU A 506 -46.33 29.44 16.65
C GLU A 506 -44.98 28.81 17.03
N LYS A 507 -44.93 27.47 16.96
CA LYS A 507 -43.73 26.69 17.22
C LYS A 507 -42.85 26.69 15.97
N ASP A 508 -41.95 27.64 15.84
CA ASP A 508 -40.86 27.51 14.89
C ASP A 508 -39.75 26.62 15.46
N LYS A 509 -39.77 25.36 14.99
CA LYS A 509 -38.64 24.46 15.12
C LYS A 509 -37.47 25.03 14.31
N LYS A 510 -36.62 25.85 14.95
CA LYS A 510 -35.24 26.08 14.48
C LYS A 510 -34.54 24.71 14.44
N LYS A 511 -34.56 24.05 13.28
CA LYS A 511 -33.68 22.93 12.95
C LYS A 511 -32.25 23.47 13.02
N LYS A 512 -31.59 23.32 14.17
CA LYS A 512 -30.13 23.34 14.23
C LYS A 512 -29.65 22.34 13.18
N LYS A 513 -29.01 22.82 12.11
CA LYS A 513 -28.23 21.98 11.18
C LYS A 513 -27.24 21.24 12.07
N LYS A 514 -27.52 19.98 12.43
CA LYS A 514 -26.53 19.10 13.03
C LYS A 514 -25.40 19.01 12.01
N SER A 515 -24.24 19.60 12.31
CA SER A 515 -23.03 19.28 11.56
C SER A 515 -22.89 17.76 11.63
N LYS A 516 -22.75 17.12 10.46
CA LYS A 516 -22.49 15.68 10.42
C LYS A 516 -21.18 15.47 11.18
N LYS A 517 -21.20 14.75 12.30
CA LYS A 517 -19.97 14.35 13.00
C LYS A 517 -19.14 13.57 11.98
N GLN A 518 -17.93 14.04 11.69
CA GLN A 518 -17.04 13.42 10.71
C GLN A 518 -16.26 12.27 11.36
N ASN A 519 -15.93 11.24 10.57
CA ASN A 519 -15.09 10.15 11.07
C ASN A 519 -13.66 10.66 11.25
N ARG A 520 -13.22 10.80 12.50
CA ARG A 520 -11.87 11.28 12.85
C ARG A 520 -10.77 10.41 12.24
N THR A 521 -10.95 9.08 12.23
CA THR A 521 -10.00 8.13 11.66
C THR A 521 -9.85 8.30 10.16
N TRP A 522 -10.95 8.61 9.45
CA TRP A 522 -10.92 8.89 8.02
C TRP A 522 -10.18 10.17 7.69
N LEU A 523 -10.46 11.26 8.42
CA LEU A 523 -9.75 12.53 8.22
C LEU A 523 -8.25 12.40 8.50
N HIS A 524 -7.89 11.64 9.55
CA HIS A 524 -6.50 11.35 9.89
C HIS A 524 -5.82 10.52 8.79
N PHE A 525 -6.53 9.55 8.22
CA PHE A 525 -6.05 8.79 7.06
C PHE A 525 -5.82 9.67 5.82
N LEU A 526 -6.73 10.58 5.51
CA LEU A 526 -6.57 11.49 4.38
C LEU A 526 -5.40 12.47 4.56
N ASP A 527 -5.17 12.95 5.79
CA ASP A 527 -4.06 13.87 6.10
C ASP A 527 -2.71 13.22 5.78
N HIS A 528 -2.50 11.98 6.23
CA HIS A 528 -1.32 11.18 5.93
C HIS A 528 -1.24 10.77 4.46
N ALA A 529 -2.36 10.43 3.83
CA ALA A 529 -2.39 10.05 2.41
C ALA A 529 -1.78 11.12 1.50
N PHE A 530 -1.99 12.38 1.85
CA PHE A 530 -1.47 13.53 1.11
C PHE A 530 -0.24 14.17 1.78
N VAL A 531 0.40 13.52 2.76
CA VAL A 531 1.61 14.00 3.44
C VAL A 531 1.43 15.41 4.02
N GLY A 532 0.23 15.71 4.55
CA GLY A 532 -0.12 17.02 5.13
C GLY A 532 -0.12 18.20 4.14
N THR A 533 -0.11 17.95 2.83
CA THR A 533 -0.05 19.01 1.81
C THR A 533 -1.41 19.59 1.40
N VAL A 534 -2.51 18.92 1.76
CA VAL A 534 -3.89 19.35 1.49
C VAL A 534 -4.49 19.96 2.75
N GLU A 535 -5.17 21.10 2.61
CA GLU A 535 -5.73 21.80 3.77
C GLU A 535 -6.88 21.03 4.42
N LYS A 536 -6.95 21.09 5.76
CA LYS A 536 -8.01 20.44 6.54
C LYS A 536 -9.42 20.83 6.08
N ARG A 537 -9.62 22.06 5.57
CA ARG A 537 -10.93 22.49 5.04
C ARG A 537 -11.34 21.72 3.79
N ASP A 538 -10.39 21.37 2.92
CA ASP A 538 -10.65 20.64 1.68
C ASP A 538 -10.79 19.15 1.96
N LEU A 539 -9.98 18.60 2.88
CA LEU A 539 -10.17 17.24 3.40
C LEU A 539 -11.56 17.04 4.02
N LYS A 540 -12.10 18.08 4.69
CA LYS A 540 -13.47 18.04 5.24
C LYS A 540 -14.56 18.04 4.17
N LYS A 541 -14.32 18.58 2.97
CA LYS A 541 -15.27 18.49 1.85
C LYS A 541 -15.34 17.06 1.30
N ILE A 542 -14.24 16.31 1.43
CA ILE A 542 -14.08 14.92 1.01
C ILE A 542 -14.65 13.92 2.05
N SER A 543 -14.90 14.36 3.30
CA SER A 543 -15.18 13.49 4.47
C SER A 543 -16.62 13.04 4.70
#